data_AF-A0A419EAI9-F1
#
_entry.id   AF-A0A419EAI9-F1
#
_cell.length_a   1.000
_cell.length_b   1.000
_cell.length_c   1.000
_cell.angle_alpha   90.00
_cell.angle_beta   90.00
_cell.angle_gamma   90.00
#
_symmetry.space_group_name_H-M   'P 1'
#
loop_
_entity.id
_entity.type
_entity.pdbx_description
1 polymer ?
#
loop_
_entity_poly.entity_id
_entity_poly.type
_entity_poly.pdbx_seq_one_letter_code
_entity_poly.pdbx_strand_id
1 'polypeptide(L)'
;MASCKIWLLLPGRSIFPLFCIRHSTCFSMGFPLHAPTPLDLESQNCVLPKEADVQSQTLIVPFKRREIVIFTALAYAFSWAWWGALIFSGTQTFSNLSQMSANEAQSAQMMIAIGDFGPLLAALIMRLFVSREGLRGSMGWKRPFKWYLASFLTPILFFVILAVFNHLTGLGRFAWTRTDMPFGAYLGIELLIGAIIISIFIIGEEYGWRGYLLPRALALGEIKGTILVGVIWAFWHLPLLLIGLNYPGQSPLITIPLFTLVVIALSFPFTWFYKATAGSIALASLFHGFINSYGDGLTAPEVVPTGNSLVTGSAGVVMLAFLLILIFLVYRVFKRATI
;
A
#
# COMPACT_ATOMS: atom_id res chain seq x y z
N MET A 1 27.32 21.02 1.39
CA MET A 1 28.49 20.13 1.61
C MET A 1 28.03 18.69 1.46
N ALA A 2 28.30 18.07 0.32
CA ALA A 2 27.98 16.66 0.08
C ALA A 2 29.30 15.89 -0.02
N SER A 3 29.63 15.13 1.02
CA SER A 3 30.80 14.26 1.04
C SER A 3 30.47 12.98 0.26
N CYS A 4 31.08 12.81 -0.91
CA CYS A 4 30.95 11.57 -1.69
C CYS A 4 31.89 10.52 -1.08
N LYS A 5 31.32 9.49 -0.43
CA LYS A 5 32.08 8.30 -0.01
C LYS A 5 31.86 7.21 -1.06
N ILE A 6 32.81 7.06 -1.98
CA ILE A 6 32.85 5.94 -2.93
C ILE A 6 33.62 4.80 -2.25
N TRP A 7 32.99 3.64 -2.11
CA TRP A 7 33.61 2.42 -1.62
C TRP A 7 34.05 1.61 -2.83
N LEU A 8 35.36 1.53 -3.09
CA LEU A 8 35.95 0.59 -4.04
C LEU A 8 35.95 -0.80 -3.43
N LEU A 9 35.15 -1.71 -3.96
CA LEU A 9 35.24 -3.14 -3.67
C LEU A 9 36.39 -3.72 -4.50
N LEU A 10 37.55 -3.92 -3.87
CA LEU A 10 38.56 -4.87 -4.35
C LEU A 10 38.48 -6.14 -3.49
N PRO A 11 38.64 -7.34 -4.07
CA PRO A 11 38.60 -8.57 -3.30
C PRO A 11 39.83 -8.64 -2.38
N GLY A 12 39.57 -8.58 -1.07
CA GLY A 12 40.53 -8.93 -0.04
C GLY A 12 41.66 -7.92 0.22
N ARG A 13 41.35 -6.76 0.84
CA ARG A 13 42.15 -6.09 1.90
C ARG A 13 41.50 -4.76 2.33
N SER A 14 41.90 -4.31 3.51
CA SER A 14 41.36 -3.23 4.36
C SER A 14 40.96 -1.92 3.67
N ILE A 15 39.81 -1.38 4.08
CA ILE A 15 39.24 -0.10 3.64
C ILE A 15 40.06 1.09 4.14
N PHE A 16 40.41 2.03 3.26
CA PHE A 16 40.81 3.40 3.63
C PHE A 16 39.95 4.44 2.90
N PRO A 17 39.53 5.54 3.57
CA PRO A 17 38.73 6.59 2.94
C PRO A 17 39.62 7.57 2.13
N LEU A 18 39.30 7.75 0.85
CA LEU A 18 39.83 8.83 0.01
C LEU A 18 38.93 10.07 0.09
N PHE A 19 39.52 11.23 0.31
CA PHE A 19 38.85 12.54 0.26
C PHE A 19 39.20 13.24 -1.06
N CYS A 20 38.18 13.66 -1.81
CA CYS A 20 38.37 14.44 -3.04
C CYS A 20 37.64 15.79 -2.88
N ILE A 21 38.35 16.90 -3.11
CA ILE A 21 37.85 18.28 -3.07
C ILE A 21 37.80 18.80 -4.51
N ARG A 22 36.77 19.60 -4.82
CA ARG A 22 36.40 20.07 -6.18
C ARG A 22 37.57 20.68 -6.96
N HIS A 23 37.57 20.40 -8.27
CA HIS A 23 38.57 20.73 -9.30
C HIS A 23 39.84 19.85 -9.30
N SER A 24 39.77 18.77 -10.09
CA SER A 24 40.85 18.16 -10.89
C SER A 24 42.14 17.63 -10.23
N THR A 25 42.26 17.54 -8.91
CA THR A 25 43.41 16.85 -8.28
C THR A 25 43.01 16.10 -7.01
N CYS A 26 43.23 14.79 -6.96
CA CYS A 26 43.12 13.96 -5.75
C CYS A 26 44.56 13.75 -5.22
N PHE A 27 44.84 14.11 -3.96
CA PHE A 27 46.14 13.94 -3.31
C PHE A 27 46.11 12.75 -2.35
N SER A 28 47.11 11.88 -2.39
CA SER A 28 47.47 11.07 -1.21
C SER A 28 48.47 11.87 -0.37
N MET A 29 48.24 11.97 0.95
CA MET A 29 49.29 12.43 1.85
C MET A 29 50.38 11.34 1.91
N GLY A 30 51.61 11.71 1.54
CA GLY A 30 52.81 10.86 1.36
C GLY A 30 53.28 10.12 2.63
N PHE A 31 54.30 9.25 2.60
CA PHE A 31 55.53 9.08 1.77
C PHE A 31 56.10 7.63 1.98
N PRO A 32 57.20 7.16 1.32
CA PRO A 32 57.62 7.26 -0.08
C PRO A 32 57.83 5.90 -0.80
N LEU A 33 57.54 5.89 -2.11
CA LEU A 33 58.34 5.35 -3.23
C LEU A 33 58.95 3.92 -3.14
N HIS A 34 58.23 2.96 -3.71
CA HIS A 34 58.74 2.22 -4.87
C HIS A 34 57.72 2.39 -6.01
N ALA A 35 58.11 3.09 -7.06
CA ALA A 35 57.26 3.38 -8.20
C ALA A 35 57.13 2.14 -9.10
N PRO A 36 55.92 1.76 -9.54
CA PRO A 36 55.73 1.08 -10.80
C PRO A 36 55.32 2.08 -11.88
N THR A 37 55.73 1.75 -13.10
CA THR A 37 55.57 2.42 -14.39
C THR A 37 54.18 3.01 -14.68
N PRO A 38 54.10 4.04 -15.55
CA PRO A 38 52.83 4.66 -15.91
C PRO A 38 52.01 3.68 -16.77
N LEU A 39 50.85 3.28 -16.25
CA LEU A 39 49.76 2.73 -17.06
C LEU A 39 49.00 3.90 -17.67
N ASP A 40 48.84 3.87 -18.99
CA ASP A 40 48.07 4.80 -19.80
C ASP A 40 46.67 5.01 -19.20
N LEU A 41 46.47 6.14 -18.52
CA LEU A 41 45.15 6.65 -18.18
C LEU A 41 44.63 7.43 -19.38
N GLU A 42 44.22 6.71 -20.41
CA GLU A 42 43.30 7.25 -21.40
C GLU A 42 42.04 7.74 -20.67
N SER A 43 41.63 8.96 -21.01
CA SER A 43 40.57 9.74 -20.40
C SER A 43 39.24 8.97 -20.32
N GLN A 44 39.02 8.24 -19.23
CA GLN A 44 37.67 7.86 -18.83
C GLN A 44 37.00 9.11 -18.26
N ASN A 45 36.29 9.81 -19.15
CA ASN A 45 35.36 10.87 -18.81
C ASN A 45 34.50 10.41 -17.62
N CYS A 46 34.75 10.97 -16.44
CA CYS A 46 33.92 10.78 -15.26
C CYS A 46 32.62 11.57 -15.52
N VAL A 47 31.73 10.99 -16.32
CA VAL A 47 30.39 11.52 -16.54
C VAL A 47 29.64 11.28 -15.23
N LEU A 48 29.47 12.34 -14.44
CA LEU A 48 28.48 12.34 -13.37
C LEU A 48 27.14 11.95 -13.99
N PRO A 49 26.41 10.95 -13.44
CA PRO A 49 25.09 10.64 -13.93
C PRO A 49 24.26 11.92 -13.88
N LYS A 50 23.68 12.31 -15.03
CA LYS A 50 22.72 13.42 -15.08
C LYS A 50 21.64 13.13 -14.04
N GLU A 51 21.05 14.15 -13.41
CA GLU A 51 19.98 14.01 -12.40
C GLU A 51 18.79 13.13 -12.84
N ALA A 52 18.67 12.85 -14.14
CA ALA A 52 17.72 11.90 -14.72
C ALA A 52 18.02 10.41 -14.43
N ASP A 53 19.26 10.04 -14.07
CA ASP A 53 19.70 8.63 -13.96
C ASP A 53 19.54 8.05 -12.54
N VAL A 54 19.03 8.85 -11.59
CA VAL A 54 18.70 8.42 -10.22
C VAL A 54 17.25 7.94 -10.10
N GLN A 55 16.43 8.12 -11.14
CA GLN A 55 15.06 7.64 -11.20
C GLN A 55 14.98 6.36 -12.04
N SER A 56 15.02 5.18 -11.40
CA SER A 56 14.38 3.92 -11.87
C SER A 56 15.04 2.62 -11.40
N GLN A 57 15.95 2.62 -10.43
CA GLN A 57 16.35 1.35 -9.79
C GLN A 57 15.28 0.87 -8.80
N THR A 58 14.09 0.51 -9.30
CA THR A 58 13.30 -0.54 -8.68
C THR A 58 14.21 -1.76 -8.63
N LEU A 59 14.70 -2.13 -7.45
CA LEU A 59 15.38 -3.40 -7.23
C LEU A 59 14.47 -4.50 -7.79
N ILE A 60 14.82 -5.03 -8.96
CA ILE A 60 14.05 -6.10 -9.60
C ILE A 60 14.29 -7.34 -8.75
N VAL A 61 13.37 -7.60 -7.82
CA VAL A 61 13.39 -8.82 -7.04
C VAL A 61 12.99 -9.96 -7.98
N PRO A 62 13.81 -11.01 -8.16
CA PRO A 62 13.49 -12.08 -9.09
C PRO A 62 12.20 -12.78 -8.65
N PHE A 63 11.44 -13.29 -9.63
CA PHE A 63 10.24 -14.05 -9.34
C PHE A 63 10.60 -15.33 -8.58
N LYS A 64 10.19 -15.41 -7.32
CA LYS A 64 10.41 -16.58 -6.47
C LYS A 64 9.09 -17.12 -5.96
N ARG A 65 8.51 -18.05 -6.73
CA ARG A 65 7.23 -18.72 -6.39
C ARG A 65 7.19 -19.23 -4.94
N ARG A 66 8.28 -19.84 -4.48
CA ARG A 66 8.40 -20.36 -3.10
C ARG A 66 8.21 -19.25 -2.05
N GLU A 67 8.82 -18.08 -2.25
CA GLU A 67 8.71 -16.97 -1.29
C GLU A 67 7.28 -16.40 -1.25
N ILE A 68 6.63 -16.28 -2.41
CA ILE A 68 5.23 -15.83 -2.50
C ILE A 68 4.29 -16.80 -1.78
N VAL A 69 4.46 -18.11 -2.01
CA VAL A 69 3.61 -19.14 -1.38
C VAL A 69 3.78 -19.15 0.13
N ILE A 70 5.03 -19.13 0.63
CA ILE A 70 5.28 -19.14 2.08
C ILE A 70 4.74 -17.87 2.73
N PHE A 71 5.01 -16.69 2.14
CA PHE A 71 4.47 -15.43 2.64
C PHE A 71 2.94 -15.45 2.73
N THR A 72 2.27 -15.89 1.66
CA THR A 72 0.81 -15.95 1.59
C THR A 72 0.26 -16.90 2.66
N ALA A 73 0.86 -18.09 2.79
CA ALA A 73 0.44 -19.08 3.78
C ALA A 73 0.61 -18.55 5.21
N LEU A 74 1.72 -17.86 5.53
CA LEU A 74 1.94 -17.27 6.85
C LEU A 74 0.95 -16.14 7.15
N ALA A 75 0.70 -15.25 6.18
CA ALA A 75 -0.23 -14.14 6.34
C ALA A 75 -1.65 -14.65 6.61
N TYR A 76 -2.08 -15.66 5.85
CA TYR A 76 -3.39 -16.28 6.01
C TYR A 76 -3.48 -17.06 7.32
N ALA A 77 -2.47 -17.87 7.65
CA ALA A 77 -2.48 -18.70 8.85
C ALA A 77 -2.68 -17.85 10.12
N PHE A 78 -1.99 -16.72 10.23
CA PHE A 78 -2.16 -15.82 11.37
C PHE A 78 -3.55 -15.16 11.38
N SER A 79 -3.90 -14.45 10.30
CA SER A 79 -5.15 -13.67 10.27
C SER A 79 -6.39 -14.55 10.34
N TRP A 80 -6.41 -15.67 9.61
CA TRP A 80 -7.56 -16.57 9.60
C TRP A 80 -7.69 -17.36 10.89
N ALA A 81 -6.58 -17.72 11.56
CA ALA A 81 -6.68 -18.33 12.88
C ALA A 81 -7.29 -17.35 13.89
N TRP A 82 -6.86 -16.09 13.85
CA TRP A 82 -7.37 -15.05 14.74
C TRP A 82 -8.85 -14.73 14.48
N TRP A 83 -9.20 -14.35 13.25
CA TRP A 83 -10.58 -14.05 12.89
C TRP A 83 -11.49 -15.28 12.97
N GLY A 84 -10.99 -16.46 12.59
CA GLY A 84 -11.72 -17.71 12.74
C GLY A 84 -12.08 -17.96 14.19
N ALA A 85 -11.14 -17.82 15.12
CA ALA A 85 -11.41 -17.96 16.55
C ALA A 85 -12.50 -16.98 17.03
N LEU A 86 -12.44 -15.71 16.59
CA LEU A 86 -13.46 -14.70 16.90
C LEU A 86 -14.84 -15.06 16.35
N ILE A 87 -14.90 -15.56 15.12
CA ILE A 87 -16.16 -15.97 14.50
C ILE A 87 -16.74 -17.18 15.25
N PHE A 88 -15.92 -18.18 15.59
CA PHE A 88 -16.35 -19.39 16.28
C PHE A 88 -16.69 -19.18 17.76
N SER A 89 -16.14 -18.17 18.43
CA SER A 89 -16.54 -17.80 19.80
C SER A 89 -17.92 -17.13 19.87
N GLY A 90 -18.64 -17.01 18.76
CA GLY A 90 -19.94 -16.33 18.69
C GLY A 90 -19.84 -14.81 18.82
N THR A 91 -18.62 -14.27 18.85
CA THR A 91 -18.36 -12.84 18.90
C THR A 91 -18.40 -12.28 17.49
N GLN A 92 -19.62 -11.91 17.09
CA GLN A 92 -19.97 -10.92 16.06
C GLN A 92 -20.08 -11.39 14.60
N THR A 93 -21.27 -11.15 14.04
CA THR A 93 -21.46 -10.84 12.63
C THR A 93 -21.57 -9.33 12.45
N PHE A 94 -21.00 -8.77 11.36
CA PHE A 94 -21.18 -7.35 11.01
C PHE A 94 -22.68 -7.01 10.80
N SER A 95 -23.52 -8.02 10.55
CA SER A 95 -24.98 -7.88 10.50
C SER A 95 -25.61 -7.42 11.81
N ASN A 96 -24.95 -7.67 12.95
CA ASN A 96 -25.47 -7.35 14.28
C ASN A 96 -24.83 -6.08 14.87
N LEU A 97 -23.96 -5.38 14.12
CA LEU A 97 -23.29 -4.16 14.59
C LEU A 97 -24.27 -3.05 15.00
N SER A 98 -25.42 -2.98 14.35
CA SER A 98 -26.50 -2.03 14.69
C SER A 98 -27.25 -2.37 15.98
N GLN A 99 -27.08 -3.59 16.51
CA GLN A 99 -27.68 -4.06 17.76
C GLN A 99 -26.68 -4.12 18.93
N MET A 100 -25.41 -3.82 18.66
CA MET A 100 -24.35 -3.83 19.66
C MET A 100 -24.26 -2.48 20.36
N SER A 101 -23.97 -2.50 21.66
CA SER A 101 -23.57 -1.29 22.36
C SER A 101 -22.28 -0.72 21.75
N ALA A 102 -22.07 0.58 21.89
CA ALA A 102 -20.86 1.25 21.38
C ALA A 102 -19.56 0.56 21.87
N ASN A 103 -19.55 0.06 23.10
CA ASN A 103 -18.41 -0.63 23.69
C ASN A 103 -18.18 -2.02 23.06
N GLU A 104 -19.24 -2.75 22.71
CA GLU A 104 -19.15 -4.05 22.05
C GLU A 104 -18.69 -3.89 20.60
N ALA A 105 -19.21 -2.89 19.88
CA ALA A 105 -18.78 -2.57 18.53
C ALA A 105 -17.30 -2.16 18.50
N GLN A 106 -16.87 -1.31 19.43
CA GLN A 106 -15.46 -0.91 19.56
C GLN A 106 -14.54 -2.09 19.89
N SER A 107 -14.97 -2.96 20.82
CA SER A 107 -14.18 -4.14 21.20
C SER A 107 -13.99 -5.09 20.03
N ALA A 108 -15.03 -5.33 19.23
CA ALA A 108 -14.88 -6.18 18.05
C ALA A 108 -14.04 -5.55 16.95
N GLN A 109 -14.14 -4.25 16.72
CA GLN A 109 -13.25 -3.56 15.78
C GLN A 109 -11.79 -3.73 16.19
N MET A 110 -11.48 -3.60 17.48
CA MET A 110 -10.12 -3.85 18.00
C MET A 110 -9.69 -5.31 17.81
N MET A 111 -10.58 -6.27 18.05
CA MET A 111 -10.27 -7.69 17.86
C MET A 111 -10.06 -8.04 16.38
N ILE A 112 -10.82 -7.43 15.47
CA ILE A 112 -10.62 -7.58 14.02
C ILE A 112 -9.27 -6.99 13.62
N ALA A 113 -8.93 -5.79 14.12
CA ALA A 113 -7.69 -5.10 13.80
C ALA A 113 -6.42 -5.89 14.15
N ILE A 114 -6.47 -6.80 15.13
CA ILE A 114 -5.33 -7.67 15.46
C ILE A 114 -5.02 -8.63 14.30
N GLY A 115 -6.05 -9.17 13.64
CA GLY A 115 -5.86 -10.05 12.48
C GLY A 115 -5.23 -9.34 11.29
N ASP A 116 -5.38 -8.01 11.18
CA ASP A 116 -4.79 -7.19 10.11
C ASP A 116 -3.25 -7.20 10.13
N PHE A 117 -2.62 -7.61 11.23
CA PHE A 117 -1.17 -7.72 11.35
C PHE A 117 -0.57 -9.02 10.77
N GLY A 118 -1.38 -9.94 10.24
CA GLY A 118 -0.87 -11.17 9.62
C GLY A 118 0.13 -10.93 8.48
N PRO A 119 -0.14 -10.03 7.51
CA PRO A 119 0.81 -9.68 6.46
C PRO A 119 2.12 -9.06 7.00
N LEU A 120 2.05 -8.29 8.09
CA LEU A 120 3.24 -7.75 8.76
C LEU A 120 4.10 -8.89 9.32
N LEU A 121 3.50 -9.78 10.12
CA LEU A 121 4.21 -10.92 10.72
C LEU A 121 4.82 -11.81 9.65
N ALA A 122 4.07 -12.11 8.59
CA ALA A 122 4.56 -12.85 7.45
C ALA A 122 5.77 -12.16 6.81
N ALA A 123 5.69 -10.85 6.53
CA ALA A 123 6.81 -10.11 5.96
C ALA A 123 8.02 -10.06 6.90
N LEU A 124 7.84 -9.92 8.21
CA LEU A 124 8.93 -9.94 9.18
C LEU A 124 9.63 -11.31 9.20
N ILE A 125 8.86 -12.40 9.28
CA ILE A 125 9.39 -13.76 9.24
C ILE A 125 10.16 -13.98 7.93
N MET A 126 9.56 -13.59 6.81
CA MET A 126 10.17 -13.75 5.50
C MET A 126 11.45 -12.92 5.36
N ARG A 127 11.46 -11.66 5.79
CA ARG A 127 12.63 -10.75 5.68
C ARG A 127 13.78 -11.13 6.59
N LEU A 128 13.50 -11.65 7.78
CA LEU A 128 14.51 -11.99 8.78
C LEU A 128 15.07 -13.41 8.60
N PHE A 129 14.21 -14.38 8.29
CA PHE A 129 14.61 -15.81 8.36
C PHE A 129 14.69 -16.49 6.99
N VAL A 130 13.76 -16.17 6.08
CA VAL A 130 13.62 -16.90 4.79
C VAL A 130 14.42 -16.23 3.68
N SER A 131 14.05 -15.02 3.30
CA SER A 131 14.70 -14.22 2.25
C SER A 131 15.94 -13.47 2.74
N ARG A 132 16.04 -13.23 4.06
CA ARG A 132 17.19 -12.60 4.72
C ARG A 132 17.61 -11.23 4.12
N GLU A 133 16.64 -10.48 3.60
CA GLU A 133 16.86 -9.13 3.06
C GLU A 133 16.94 -8.03 4.13
N GLY A 134 16.55 -8.35 5.38
CA GLY A 134 16.56 -7.41 6.51
C GLY A 134 15.42 -6.38 6.47
N LEU A 135 15.44 -5.47 7.45
CA LEU A 135 14.37 -4.47 7.67
C LEU A 135 14.80 -3.04 7.35
N ARG A 136 16.09 -2.81 7.10
CA ARG A 136 16.62 -1.45 6.98
C ARG A 136 16.09 -0.77 5.72
N GLY A 137 15.45 0.39 5.90
CA GLY A 137 14.97 1.22 4.79
C GLY A 137 13.67 0.75 4.14
N SER A 138 13.02 -0.29 4.66
CA SER A 138 11.78 -0.84 4.09
C SER A 138 10.64 0.19 4.05
N MET A 139 10.52 1.05 5.05
CA MET A 139 9.38 1.98 5.18
C MET A 139 9.34 3.11 4.15
N GLY A 140 10.49 3.60 3.66
CA GLY A 140 10.53 4.65 2.66
C GLY A 140 9.93 6.01 3.10
N TRP A 141 10.12 6.44 4.34
CA TRP A 141 9.59 7.71 4.89
C TRP A 141 10.12 9.00 4.22
N LYS A 142 11.28 8.96 3.56
CA LYS A 142 11.89 10.19 3.00
C LYS A 142 11.44 10.38 1.56
N ARG A 143 10.33 11.10 1.36
CA ARG A 143 9.76 11.40 0.03
C ARG A 143 9.34 12.87 -0.08
N PRO A 144 9.35 13.46 -1.29
CA PRO A 144 8.87 14.82 -1.50
C PRO A 144 7.44 15.03 -0.97
N PHE A 145 7.19 16.18 -0.34
CA PHE A 145 5.90 16.50 0.31
C PHE A 145 4.69 16.35 -0.62
N LYS A 146 4.85 16.61 -1.93
CA LYS A 146 3.80 16.40 -2.93
C LYS A 146 3.16 15.01 -2.89
N TRP A 147 3.90 13.98 -2.49
CA TRP A 147 3.37 12.62 -2.40
C TRP A 147 2.53 12.38 -1.16
N TYR A 148 2.83 13.06 -0.05
CA TYR A 148 1.96 13.08 1.13
C TYR A 148 0.65 13.79 0.82
N LEU A 149 0.74 14.91 0.11
CA LEU A 149 -0.44 15.61 -0.38
C LEU A 149 -1.24 14.74 -1.36
N ALA A 150 -0.57 14.01 -2.26
CA ALA A 150 -1.22 13.11 -3.19
C ALA A 150 -1.88 11.91 -2.49
N SER A 151 -1.30 11.36 -1.42
CA SER A 151 -1.93 10.28 -0.64
C SER A 151 -3.23 10.73 0.01
N PHE A 152 -3.35 12.02 0.34
CA PHE A 152 -4.54 12.63 0.93
C PHE A 152 -5.56 13.06 -0.13
N LEU A 153 -5.14 13.87 -1.11
CA LEU A 153 -6.02 14.48 -2.10
C LEU A 153 -6.60 13.48 -3.09
N THR A 154 -5.85 12.45 -3.48
CA THR A 154 -6.31 11.52 -4.52
C THR A 154 -7.51 10.70 -4.02
N PRO A 155 -7.47 10.06 -2.84
CA PRO A 155 -8.63 9.34 -2.30
C PRO A 155 -9.84 10.24 -2.05
N ILE A 156 -9.67 11.41 -1.42
CA ILE A 156 -10.82 12.28 -1.11
C ILE A 156 -11.51 12.78 -2.39
N LEU A 157 -10.76 13.20 -3.40
CA LEU A 157 -11.34 13.62 -4.67
C LEU A 157 -12.10 12.48 -5.35
N PHE A 158 -11.52 11.28 -5.34
CA PHE A 158 -12.14 10.11 -5.94
C PHE A 158 -13.47 9.73 -5.26
N PHE A 159 -13.52 9.70 -3.92
CA PHE A 159 -14.74 9.37 -3.20
C PHE A 159 -15.79 10.49 -3.19
N VAL A 160 -15.37 11.76 -3.23
CA VAL A 160 -16.31 12.88 -3.45
C VAL A 160 -16.97 12.77 -4.82
N ILE A 161 -16.21 12.46 -5.88
CA ILE A 161 -16.77 12.25 -7.23
C ILE A 161 -17.77 11.10 -7.22
N LEU A 162 -17.43 9.98 -6.57
CA LEU A 162 -18.35 8.84 -6.43
C LEU A 162 -19.63 9.22 -5.67
N ALA A 163 -19.51 9.94 -4.54
CA ALA A 163 -20.65 10.38 -3.75
C ALA A 163 -21.57 11.32 -4.54
N VAL A 164 -21.00 12.27 -5.28
CA VAL A 164 -21.73 13.17 -6.17
C VAL A 164 -22.42 12.39 -7.28
N PHE A 165 -21.73 11.44 -7.91
CA PHE A 165 -22.32 10.59 -8.94
C PHE A 165 -23.52 9.80 -8.41
N ASN A 166 -23.40 9.16 -7.25
CA ASN A 166 -24.49 8.42 -6.61
C ASN A 166 -25.70 9.31 -6.29
N HIS A 167 -25.44 10.53 -5.81
CA HIS A 167 -26.49 11.50 -5.51
C HIS A 167 -27.22 11.96 -6.78
N LEU A 168 -26.48 12.34 -7.83
CA LEU A 168 -27.04 12.85 -9.09
C LEU A 168 -27.81 11.78 -9.88
N THR A 169 -27.36 10.53 -9.85
CA THR A 169 -28.03 9.41 -10.51
C THR A 169 -29.20 8.84 -9.72
N GLY A 170 -29.33 9.22 -8.44
CA GLY A 170 -30.34 8.69 -7.53
C GLY A 170 -30.06 7.28 -7.00
N LEU A 171 -28.89 6.70 -7.28
CA LEU A 171 -28.48 5.39 -6.76
C LEU A 171 -28.27 5.39 -5.24
N GLY A 172 -27.89 6.54 -4.68
CA GLY A 172 -27.75 6.76 -3.25
C GLY A 172 -27.72 8.25 -2.95
N ARG A 173 -28.76 8.77 -2.29
CA ARG A 173 -28.86 10.19 -2.00
C ARG A 173 -28.08 10.52 -0.74
N PHE A 174 -27.14 11.45 -0.87
CA PHE A 174 -26.54 12.11 0.29
C PHE A 174 -27.64 12.72 1.18
N ALA A 175 -27.67 12.30 2.44
CA ALA A 175 -28.49 12.87 3.49
C ALA A 175 -27.84 12.53 4.83
N TRP A 176 -27.30 13.54 5.51
CA TRP A 176 -26.71 13.37 6.84
C TRP A 176 -27.80 13.11 7.87
N THR A 177 -27.80 11.93 8.50
CA THR A 177 -28.86 11.50 9.42
C THR A 177 -28.47 11.52 10.89
N ARG A 178 -27.19 11.66 11.23
CA ARG A 178 -26.73 11.73 12.63
C ARG A 178 -27.09 13.07 13.27
N THR A 179 -27.64 12.99 14.48
CA THR A 179 -28.05 14.14 15.30
C THR A 179 -27.04 14.50 16.38
N ASP A 180 -26.18 13.56 16.76
CA ASP A 180 -25.19 13.69 17.83
C ASP A 180 -23.91 14.42 17.39
N MET A 181 -23.65 14.47 16.08
CA MET A 181 -22.49 15.13 15.50
C MET A 181 -22.88 15.85 14.21
N PRO A 182 -22.50 17.13 14.01
CA PRO A 182 -22.71 17.80 12.74
C PRO A 182 -21.75 17.26 11.67
N PHE A 183 -22.19 17.22 10.42
CA PHE A 183 -21.41 16.65 9.31
C PHE A 183 -19.99 17.26 9.17
N GLY A 184 -19.84 18.57 9.38
CA GLY A 184 -18.51 19.21 9.34
C GLY A 184 -17.54 18.69 10.41
N ALA A 185 -18.04 18.37 11.62
CA ALA A 185 -17.22 17.76 12.67
C ALA A 185 -16.87 16.31 12.33
N TYR A 186 -17.80 15.56 11.73
CA TYR A 186 -17.56 14.20 11.23
C TYR A 186 -16.45 14.17 10.18
N LEU A 187 -16.48 15.09 9.20
CA LEU A 187 -15.42 15.24 8.21
C LEU A 187 -14.06 15.47 8.87
N GLY A 188 -13.98 16.36 9.86
CA GLY A 188 -12.72 16.69 10.53
C GLY A 188 -12.19 15.60 11.46
N ILE A 189 -13.05 15.01 12.27
CA ILE A 189 -12.67 14.05 13.31
C ILE A 189 -12.46 12.66 12.69
N GLU A 190 -13.49 12.12 12.05
CA GLU A 190 -13.46 10.74 11.57
C GLU A 190 -12.64 10.62 10.28
N LEU A 191 -12.86 11.52 9.33
CA LEU A 191 -12.24 11.38 8.01
C LEU A 191 -10.83 11.97 7.90
N LEU A 192 -10.39 12.81 8.84
CA LEU A 192 -9.01 13.31 8.87
C LEU A 192 -8.19 12.70 10.01
N ILE A 193 -8.60 12.93 11.26
CA ILE A 193 -7.85 12.44 12.42
C ILE A 193 -7.93 10.92 12.51
N GLY A 194 -9.14 10.37 12.39
CA GLY A 194 -9.38 8.92 12.33
C GLY A 194 -8.60 8.26 11.21
N ALA A 195 -8.59 8.86 10.02
CA ALA A 195 -7.82 8.34 8.88
C ALA A 195 -6.31 8.25 9.15
N ILE A 196 -5.71 9.26 9.79
CA ILE A 196 -4.30 9.22 10.16
C ILE A 196 -4.02 8.10 11.17
N ILE A 197 -4.90 7.93 12.16
CA ILE A 197 -4.77 6.86 13.16
C ILE A 197 -4.88 5.49 12.49
N ILE A 198 -5.89 5.29 11.64
CA ILE A 198 -6.10 4.06 10.87
C ILE A 198 -4.87 3.76 9.99
N SER A 199 -4.29 4.77 9.33
CA SER A 199 -3.07 4.59 8.55
C SER A 199 -1.91 3.99 9.34
N ILE A 200 -1.82 4.20 10.66
CA ILE A 200 -0.77 3.60 11.51
C ILE A 200 -0.96 2.08 11.63
N PHE A 201 -2.20 1.62 11.79
CA PHE A 201 -2.52 0.19 11.83
C PHE A 201 -2.35 -0.46 10.45
N ILE A 202 -2.79 0.22 9.40
CA ILE A 202 -2.69 -0.19 7.99
C ILE A 202 -1.23 -0.36 7.53
N ILE A 203 -0.25 0.25 8.20
CA ILE A 203 1.17 -0.03 7.95
C ILE A 203 1.43 -1.54 8.02
N GLY A 204 0.76 -2.27 8.91
CA GLY A 204 0.92 -3.71 9.03
C GLY A 204 0.59 -4.45 7.74
N GLU A 205 -0.57 -4.15 7.15
CA GLU A 205 -0.99 -4.68 5.86
C GLU A 205 -0.03 -4.29 4.74
N GLU A 206 0.23 -2.99 4.58
CA GLU A 206 1.02 -2.47 3.46
C GLU A 206 2.49 -2.91 3.51
N TYR A 207 3.03 -3.16 4.71
CA TYR A 207 4.35 -3.75 4.89
C TYR A 207 4.43 -5.16 4.30
N GLY A 208 3.35 -5.92 4.39
CA GLY A 208 3.21 -7.23 3.74
C GLY A 208 2.95 -7.10 2.24
N TRP A 209 1.83 -6.47 1.87
CA TRP A 209 1.33 -6.44 0.51
C TRP A 209 2.23 -5.68 -0.46
N ARG A 210 2.56 -4.43 -0.14
CA ARG A 210 3.38 -3.56 -1.00
C ARG A 210 4.85 -3.66 -0.63
N GLY A 211 5.16 -3.88 0.64
CA GLY A 211 6.51 -3.99 1.14
C GLY A 211 7.21 -5.31 0.81
N TYR A 212 6.50 -6.44 0.78
CA TYR A 212 7.13 -7.76 0.56
C TYR A 212 6.63 -8.48 -0.70
N LEU A 213 5.31 -8.58 -0.87
CA LEU A 213 4.68 -9.37 -1.93
C LEU A 213 4.76 -8.69 -3.31
N LEU A 214 4.36 -7.42 -3.41
CA LEU A 214 4.27 -6.70 -4.67
C LEU A 214 5.61 -6.66 -5.45
N PRO A 215 6.78 -6.36 -4.85
CA PRO A 215 8.04 -6.33 -5.60
C PRO A 215 8.38 -7.66 -6.26
N ARG A 216 8.03 -8.78 -5.62
CA ARG A 216 8.22 -10.15 -6.16
C ARG A 216 7.19 -10.47 -7.24
N ALA A 217 5.95 -10.02 -7.05
CA ALA A 217 4.88 -10.22 -8.03
C ALA A 217 5.11 -9.41 -9.32
N LEU A 218 5.71 -8.22 -9.22
CA LEU A 218 6.05 -7.36 -10.36
C LEU A 218 7.06 -8.00 -11.34
N ALA A 219 7.79 -9.04 -10.92
CA ALA A 219 8.63 -9.83 -11.81
C ALA A 219 7.83 -10.62 -12.88
N LEU A 220 6.51 -10.77 -12.71
CA LEU A 220 5.61 -11.30 -13.75
C LEU A 220 5.17 -10.25 -14.77
N GLY A 221 5.66 -9.01 -14.63
CA GLY A 221 5.14 -7.83 -15.31
C GLY A 221 4.07 -7.15 -14.47
N GLU A 222 3.88 -5.84 -14.69
CA GLU A 222 3.08 -4.99 -13.82
C GLU A 222 1.62 -5.47 -13.70
N ILE A 223 0.97 -5.79 -14.83
CA ILE A 223 -0.44 -6.21 -14.85
C ILE A 223 -0.61 -7.54 -14.10
N LYS A 224 0.18 -8.55 -14.45
CA LYS A 224 0.09 -9.88 -13.83
C LYS A 224 0.44 -9.84 -12.34
N GLY A 225 1.46 -9.07 -11.98
CA GLY A 225 1.87 -8.88 -10.59
C GLY A 225 0.81 -8.16 -9.75
N THR A 226 0.18 -7.13 -10.31
CA THR A 226 -0.92 -6.39 -9.68
C THR A 226 -2.12 -7.29 -9.45
N ILE A 227 -2.54 -8.05 -10.47
CA ILE A 227 -3.66 -8.98 -10.36
C ILE A 227 -3.37 -10.05 -9.31
N LEU A 228 -2.16 -10.62 -9.30
CA LEU A 228 -1.76 -11.63 -8.31
C LEU A 228 -1.86 -11.09 -6.88
N VAL A 229 -1.33 -9.89 -6.63
CA VAL A 229 -1.43 -9.23 -5.32
C VAL A 229 -2.89 -8.98 -4.95
N GLY A 230 -3.70 -8.48 -5.89
CA GLY A 230 -5.12 -8.22 -5.65
C GLY A 230 -5.93 -9.47 -5.33
N VAL A 231 -5.66 -10.59 -5.99
CA VAL A 231 -6.30 -11.89 -5.67
C VAL A 231 -5.91 -12.33 -4.26
N ILE A 232 -4.61 -12.32 -3.94
CA ILE A 232 -4.14 -12.73 -2.61
C ILE A 232 -4.73 -11.81 -1.52
N TRP A 233 -4.73 -10.51 -1.75
CA TRP A 233 -5.27 -9.55 -0.78
C TRP A 233 -6.80 -9.68 -0.64
N ALA A 234 -7.54 -9.93 -1.73
CA ALA A 234 -8.98 -10.15 -1.67
C ALA A 234 -9.35 -11.39 -0.84
N PHE A 235 -8.71 -12.52 -1.14
CA PHE A 235 -9.01 -13.78 -0.47
C PHE A 235 -8.54 -13.78 0.98
N TRP A 236 -7.52 -12.99 1.33
CA TRP A 236 -7.14 -12.80 2.73
C TRP A 236 -8.34 -12.36 3.59
N HIS A 237 -9.22 -11.50 3.08
CA HIS A 237 -10.43 -11.02 3.78
C HIS A 237 -11.56 -12.05 3.91
N LEU A 238 -11.41 -13.27 3.38
CA LEU A 238 -12.51 -14.24 3.28
C LEU A 238 -13.26 -14.47 4.61
N PRO A 239 -12.59 -14.67 5.78
CA PRO A 239 -13.31 -14.83 7.05
C PRO A 239 -14.20 -13.63 7.38
N LEU A 240 -13.73 -12.41 7.14
CA LEU A 240 -14.49 -11.18 7.40
C LEU A 240 -15.64 -10.98 6.39
N LEU A 241 -15.45 -11.36 5.14
CA LEU A 241 -16.52 -11.31 4.13
C LEU A 241 -17.67 -12.26 4.48
N LEU A 242 -17.38 -13.42 5.06
CA LEU A 242 -18.40 -14.37 5.51
C LEU A 242 -19.28 -13.81 6.63
N ILE A 243 -18.75 -12.87 7.42
CA ILE A 243 -19.51 -12.18 8.48
C ILE A 243 -20.03 -10.81 8.07
N GLY A 244 -19.90 -10.41 6.79
CA GLY A 244 -20.56 -9.24 6.23
C GLY A 244 -19.71 -7.97 6.13
N LEU A 245 -18.38 -8.06 6.19
CA LEU A 245 -17.49 -6.92 5.92
C LEU A 245 -17.89 -6.23 4.61
N ASN A 246 -18.07 -4.89 4.65
CA ASN A 246 -18.55 -4.02 3.55
C ASN A 246 -19.98 -4.28 3.03
N TYR A 247 -20.58 -5.43 3.32
CA TYR A 247 -21.87 -5.83 2.77
C TYR A 247 -22.76 -6.46 3.85
N PRO A 248 -23.15 -5.71 4.89
CA PRO A 248 -23.95 -6.24 5.99
C PRO A 248 -25.27 -6.82 5.45
N GLY A 249 -25.58 -8.05 5.87
CA GLY A 249 -26.82 -8.75 5.50
C GLY A 249 -26.88 -9.29 4.06
N GLN A 250 -25.80 -9.18 3.27
CA GLN A 250 -25.76 -9.66 1.89
C GLN A 250 -25.21 -11.09 1.79
N SER A 251 -25.62 -11.82 0.75
CA SER A 251 -25.17 -13.21 0.53
C SER A 251 -23.68 -13.27 0.15
N PRO A 252 -22.88 -14.14 0.82
CA PRO A 252 -21.49 -14.39 0.45
C PRO A 252 -21.27 -14.78 -1.02
N LEU A 253 -22.28 -15.40 -1.65
CA LEU A 253 -22.22 -15.80 -3.06
C LEU A 253 -22.07 -14.61 -4.01
N ILE A 254 -22.56 -13.43 -3.62
CA ILE A 254 -22.48 -12.19 -4.40
C ILE A 254 -21.32 -11.33 -3.91
N THR A 255 -21.13 -11.23 -2.59
CA THR A 255 -20.15 -10.31 -2.00
C THR A 255 -18.71 -10.76 -2.25
N ILE A 256 -18.41 -12.06 -2.22
CA ILE A 256 -17.05 -12.57 -2.45
C ILE A 256 -16.56 -12.26 -3.87
N PRO A 257 -17.30 -12.59 -4.96
CA PRO A 257 -16.88 -12.21 -6.31
C PRO A 257 -16.77 -10.69 -6.50
N LEU A 258 -17.75 -9.92 -6.03
CA LEU A 258 -17.75 -8.47 -6.18
C LEU A 258 -16.55 -7.83 -5.47
N PHE A 259 -16.32 -8.18 -4.20
CA PHE A 259 -15.17 -7.70 -3.44
C PHE A 259 -13.85 -8.09 -4.08
N THR A 260 -13.76 -9.32 -4.59
CA THR A 260 -12.56 -9.79 -5.30
C THR A 260 -12.25 -8.92 -6.51
N LEU A 261 -13.25 -8.63 -7.34
CA LEU A 261 -13.09 -7.75 -8.51
C LEU A 261 -12.70 -6.33 -8.11
N VAL A 262 -13.31 -5.79 -7.06
CA VAL A 262 -12.98 -4.45 -6.53
C VAL A 262 -11.55 -4.41 -6.04
N VAL A 263 -11.11 -5.36 -5.22
CA VAL A 263 -9.75 -5.37 -4.66
C VAL A 263 -8.68 -5.59 -5.73
N ILE A 264 -8.96 -6.43 -6.74
CA ILE A 264 -8.09 -6.55 -7.93
C ILE A 264 -7.99 -5.20 -8.64
N ALA A 265 -9.12 -4.54 -8.92
CA ALA A 265 -9.13 -3.25 -9.60
C ALA A 265 -8.42 -2.17 -8.76
N LEU A 266 -8.64 -2.16 -7.44
CA LEU A 266 -8.02 -1.25 -6.48
C LEU A 266 -6.49 -1.47 -6.38
N SER A 267 -6.02 -2.69 -6.61
CA SER A 267 -4.57 -2.98 -6.58
C SER A 267 -3.78 -2.22 -7.66
N PHE A 268 -4.42 -1.77 -8.74
CA PHE A 268 -3.78 -0.99 -9.80
C PHE A 268 -3.35 0.42 -9.37
N PRO A 269 -4.23 1.29 -8.82
CA PRO A 269 -3.81 2.58 -8.30
C PRO A 269 -2.80 2.43 -7.15
N PHE A 270 -2.91 1.39 -6.33
CA PHE A 270 -1.90 1.08 -5.32
C PHE A 270 -0.54 0.74 -5.90
N THR A 271 -0.50 -0.14 -6.91
CA THR A 271 0.75 -0.50 -7.58
C THR A 271 1.37 0.71 -8.26
N TRP A 272 0.55 1.55 -8.91
CA TRP A 272 1.01 2.80 -9.49
C TRP A 272 1.59 3.74 -8.44
N PHE A 273 0.87 3.98 -7.33
CA PHE A 273 1.29 4.88 -6.28
C PHE A 273 2.57 4.39 -5.59
N TYR A 274 2.68 3.08 -5.34
CA TYR A 274 3.89 2.45 -4.85
C TYR A 274 5.09 2.69 -5.78
N LYS A 275 4.94 2.47 -7.09
CA LYS A 275 6.01 2.74 -8.07
C LYS A 275 6.36 4.24 -8.12
N ALA A 276 5.36 5.11 -8.20
CA ALA A 276 5.53 6.56 -8.33
C ALA A 276 6.23 7.18 -7.10
N THR A 277 6.06 6.56 -5.93
CA THR A 277 6.71 6.96 -4.68
C THR A 277 8.01 6.20 -4.41
N ALA A 278 8.61 5.56 -5.42
CA ALA A 278 9.83 4.77 -5.31
C ALA A 278 9.76 3.72 -4.19
N GLY A 279 8.66 2.98 -4.13
CA GLY A 279 8.42 1.88 -3.21
C GLY A 279 8.16 2.29 -1.75
N SER A 280 7.61 3.47 -1.49
CA SER A 280 7.35 3.94 -0.13
C SER A 280 6.17 3.22 0.52
N ILE A 281 6.44 2.36 1.51
CA ILE A 281 5.40 1.69 2.30
C ILE A 281 4.63 2.69 3.15
N ALA A 282 5.31 3.68 3.73
CA ALA A 282 4.69 4.73 4.53
C ALA A 282 3.60 5.49 3.76
N LEU A 283 3.90 5.90 2.53
CA LEU A 283 2.93 6.59 1.68
C LEU A 283 1.82 5.67 1.19
N ALA A 284 2.14 4.40 0.88
CA ALA A 284 1.11 3.40 0.55
C ALA A 284 0.13 3.20 1.73
N SER A 285 0.63 3.22 2.96
CA SER A 285 -0.17 3.09 4.18
C SER A 285 -1.06 4.31 4.43
N LEU A 286 -0.54 5.52 4.20
CA LEU A 286 -1.34 6.74 4.24
C LEU A 286 -2.44 6.71 3.18
N PHE A 287 -2.08 6.39 1.94
CA PHE A 287 -3.04 6.28 0.83
C PHE A 287 -4.13 5.24 1.12
N HIS A 288 -3.76 4.08 1.68
CA HIS A 288 -4.71 3.05 2.07
C HIS A 288 -5.63 3.51 3.21
N GLY A 289 -5.08 4.06 4.30
CA GLY A 289 -5.93 4.55 5.40
C GLY A 289 -6.91 5.63 4.93
N PHE A 290 -6.48 6.54 4.06
CA PHE A 290 -7.39 7.52 3.45
C PHE A 290 -8.44 6.90 2.53
N ILE A 291 -8.11 5.85 1.76
CA ILE A 291 -9.09 5.11 0.98
C ILE A 291 -10.17 4.49 1.88
N ASN A 292 -9.77 3.84 2.97
CA ASN A 292 -10.73 3.20 3.88
C ASN A 292 -11.58 4.26 4.57
N SER A 293 -10.98 5.30 5.14
CA SER A 293 -11.73 6.33 5.84
C SER A 293 -12.68 7.12 4.94
N TYR A 294 -12.22 7.59 3.77
CA TYR A 294 -13.12 8.31 2.87
C TYR A 294 -14.14 7.40 2.20
N GLY A 295 -13.75 6.17 1.85
CA GLY A 295 -14.65 5.20 1.27
C GLY A 295 -15.75 4.83 2.22
N ASP A 296 -15.40 4.24 3.37
CA ASP A 296 -16.37 3.76 4.34
C ASP A 296 -17.15 4.93 4.94
N GLY A 297 -16.49 6.07 5.17
CA GLY A 297 -17.13 7.23 5.76
C GLY A 297 -18.11 7.95 4.83
N LEU A 298 -17.75 8.20 3.57
CA LEU A 298 -18.64 8.89 2.62
C LEU A 298 -19.72 7.98 2.02
N THR A 299 -19.59 6.67 2.19
CA THR A 299 -20.60 5.67 1.77
C THR A 299 -21.36 5.05 2.93
N ALA A 300 -21.09 5.51 4.16
CA ALA A 300 -21.75 5.04 5.37
C ALA A 300 -23.28 5.24 5.30
N PRO A 301 -24.09 4.37 5.92
CA PRO A 301 -25.55 4.53 5.97
C PRO A 301 -26.01 5.89 6.54
N GLU A 302 -25.22 6.50 7.43
CA GLU A 302 -25.50 7.81 8.02
C GLU A 302 -25.31 8.98 7.04
N VAL A 303 -24.54 8.74 5.97
CA VAL A 303 -24.26 9.71 4.90
C VAL A 303 -25.11 9.44 3.67
N VAL A 304 -25.36 8.17 3.35
CA VAL A 304 -26.11 7.72 2.17
C VAL A 304 -27.20 6.71 2.59
N PRO A 305 -28.25 7.15 3.31
CA PRO A 305 -29.23 6.24 3.93
C PRO A 305 -30.06 5.43 2.94
N THR A 306 -30.21 5.91 1.70
CA THR A 306 -30.93 5.19 0.64
C THR A 306 -30.00 4.29 -0.18
N GLY A 307 -28.70 4.27 0.13
CA GLY A 307 -27.70 3.54 -0.64
C GLY A 307 -27.74 2.03 -0.36
N ASN A 308 -27.58 1.22 -1.41
CA ASN A 308 -27.36 -0.21 -1.27
C ASN A 308 -25.86 -0.49 -1.22
N SER A 309 -25.38 -1.23 -0.21
CA SER A 309 -23.95 -1.53 -0.03
C SER A 309 -23.30 -2.24 -1.23
N LEU A 310 -24.05 -3.08 -1.97
CA LEU A 310 -23.58 -3.71 -3.20
C LEU A 310 -23.38 -2.72 -4.35
N VAL A 311 -24.04 -1.57 -4.32
CA VAL A 311 -24.04 -0.59 -5.41
C VAL A 311 -23.17 0.60 -5.05
N THR A 312 -23.52 1.31 -3.97
CA THR A 312 -22.97 2.61 -3.59
C THR A 312 -21.93 2.54 -2.48
N GLY A 313 -21.70 1.36 -1.87
CA GLY A 313 -20.69 1.17 -0.83
C GLY A 313 -19.27 1.37 -1.32
N SER A 314 -18.32 1.49 -0.39
CA SER A 314 -16.87 1.63 -0.65
C SER A 314 -16.29 0.48 -1.47
N ALA A 315 -16.92 -0.70 -1.44
CA ALA A 315 -16.63 -1.85 -2.29
C ALA A 315 -17.78 -2.22 -3.26
N GLY A 316 -18.67 -1.28 -3.59
CA GLY A 316 -19.82 -1.52 -4.47
C GLY A 316 -19.48 -1.57 -5.97
N VAL A 317 -20.51 -1.86 -6.78
CA VAL A 317 -20.43 -1.89 -8.25
C VAL A 317 -20.04 -0.53 -8.84
N VAL A 318 -20.47 0.59 -8.25
CA VAL A 318 -20.10 1.92 -8.74
C VAL A 318 -18.60 2.15 -8.55
N MET A 319 -18.04 1.78 -7.40
CA MET A 319 -16.60 1.80 -7.15
C MET A 319 -15.85 0.96 -8.20
N LEU A 320 -16.28 -0.28 -8.42
CA LEU A 320 -15.70 -1.16 -9.43
C LEU A 320 -15.71 -0.50 -10.83
N ALA A 321 -16.84 0.05 -11.26
CA ALA A 321 -16.97 0.69 -12.56
C ALA A 321 -15.98 1.86 -12.73
N PHE A 322 -15.85 2.73 -11.72
CA PHE A 322 -14.92 3.86 -11.75
C PHE A 322 -13.45 3.40 -11.79
N LEU A 323 -13.09 2.38 -11.02
CA LEU A 323 -11.75 1.79 -11.06
C LEU A 323 -11.46 1.17 -12.44
N LEU A 324 -12.41 0.47 -13.04
CA LEU A 324 -12.25 -0.11 -14.38
C LEU A 324 -12.11 0.96 -15.46
N ILE A 325 -12.86 2.06 -15.37
CA ILE A 325 -12.72 3.21 -16.26
C ILE A 325 -11.33 3.83 -16.08
N LEU A 326 -10.87 4.05 -14.84
CA LEU A 326 -9.54 4.57 -14.55
C LEU A 326 -8.45 3.67 -15.14
N ILE A 327 -8.55 2.35 -14.93
CA ILE A 327 -7.62 1.36 -15.50
C ILE A 327 -7.66 1.43 -17.03
N PHE A 328 -8.83 1.46 -17.65
CA PHE A 328 -8.96 1.55 -19.11
C PHE A 328 -8.28 2.83 -19.64
N LEU A 329 -8.56 3.98 -19.04
CA LEU A 329 -7.94 5.25 -19.43
C LEU A 329 -6.41 5.18 -19.30
N VAL A 330 -5.90 4.66 -18.19
CA VAL A 330 -4.46 4.61 -17.91
C VAL A 330 -3.72 3.57 -18.76
N TYR A 331 -4.31 2.44 -19.12
CA TYR A 331 -3.61 1.37 -19.85
C TYR A 331 -3.90 1.36 -21.36
N ARG A 332 -4.99 1.99 -21.81
CA ARG A 332 -5.38 1.99 -23.23
C ARG A 332 -5.31 3.37 -23.89
N VAL A 333 -5.70 4.42 -23.17
CA VAL A 333 -5.78 5.78 -23.75
C VAL A 333 -4.47 6.52 -23.54
N PHE A 334 -4.07 6.70 -22.29
CA PHE A 334 -2.79 7.29 -21.92
C PHE A 334 -1.75 6.18 -21.97
N LYS A 335 -1.20 5.85 -23.15
CA LYS A 335 -0.08 4.91 -23.26
C LYS A 335 0.94 5.24 -22.17
N ARG A 336 1.05 4.42 -21.12
CA ARG A 336 2.03 4.67 -20.07
C ARG A 336 3.39 4.73 -20.75
N ALA A 337 4.07 5.87 -20.64
CA ALA A 337 5.52 5.85 -20.74
C ALA A 337 5.98 4.86 -19.67
N THR A 338 6.56 3.74 -20.10
CA THR A 338 7.23 2.80 -19.21
C THR A 338 8.29 3.60 -18.46
N ILE A 339 8.01 3.92 -17.20
CA ILE A 339 8.99 4.43 -16.23
C ILE A 339 9.89 3.28 -15.83
#